data_AF-A0A3N5WS63-F1
#
_entry.id   AF-A0A3N5WS63-F1
#
_cell.length_a   1.000
_cell.length_b   1.000
_cell.length_c   1.000
_cell.angle_alpha   90.00
_cell.angle_beta   90.00
_cell.angle_gamma   90.00
#
_symmetry.space_group_name_H-M   'P 1'
#
loop_
_entity.id
_entity.type
_entity.pdbx_description
1 polymer ?
#
loop_
_entity_poly.entity_id
_entity_poly.type
_entity_poly.pdbx_seq_one_letter_code
_entity_poly.pdbx_strand_id
1 'polypeptide(L)'
;HPERFGKGAIEGVAGPESANNAGTMGAMVPLLTLGIPSNVAMALLLAALMIHGTPPGPLLIQNHPDLFWGILASMIVGNFLLLLLNLPLIGMWVKVLNVPYKVLFPLIIMFCLIGAYSVNLNVIDIVIMLFFGGLGYLMKKYEYDGAPLILAFVLGPMMETALRQSLIVSRGNFHIFIHRPYSLIALVIAAVFLTLPLIPILRKKREKLVESDRGG
;
A
#
# COMPACT_ATOMS: atom_id res chain seq x y z
N HIS A 1 12.40 -30.50 4.02
CA HIS A 1 11.21 -31.33 4.31
C HIS A 1 10.30 -31.49 3.07
N PRO A 2 10.74 -32.18 2.00
CA PRO A 2 9.87 -32.47 0.84
C PRO A 2 8.70 -33.39 1.22
N GLU A 3 8.88 -34.26 2.21
CA GLU A 3 7.89 -35.26 2.66
C GLU A 3 6.58 -34.70 3.26
N ARG A 4 6.52 -33.41 3.61
CA ARG A 4 5.32 -32.75 4.18
C ARG A 4 4.53 -31.91 3.16
N PHE A 5 4.99 -31.82 1.91
CA PHE A 5 4.34 -31.02 0.87
C PHE A 5 2.94 -31.59 0.55
N GLY A 6 1.91 -30.74 0.56
CA GLY A 6 0.52 -31.12 0.28
C GLY A 6 -0.23 -31.84 1.41
N LYS A 7 0.39 -32.09 2.58
CA LYS A 7 -0.24 -32.79 3.72
C LYS A 7 -0.76 -31.86 4.83
N GLY A 8 -0.68 -30.54 4.66
CA GLY A 8 -1.13 -29.57 5.65
C GLY A 8 -0.16 -29.38 6.82
N ALA A 9 1.06 -28.93 6.52
CA ALA A 9 2.03 -28.56 7.56
C ALA A 9 1.59 -27.28 8.28
N ILE A 10 1.43 -27.32 9.61
CA ILE A 10 1.05 -26.16 10.43
C ILE A 10 2.04 -25.02 10.22
N GLU A 11 3.32 -25.34 10.08
CA GLU A 11 4.41 -24.39 9.85
C GLU A 11 4.22 -23.63 8.52
N GLY A 12 3.59 -24.25 7.52
CA GLY A 12 3.31 -23.66 6.21
C GLY A 12 2.18 -22.62 6.21
N VAL A 13 1.39 -22.56 7.27
CA VAL A 13 0.35 -21.53 7.48
C VAL A 13 0.78 -20.57 8.58
N ALA A 14 1.24 -21.09 9.71
CA ALA A 14 1.63 -20.29 10.87
C ALA A 14 2.76 -19.31 10.57
N GLY A 15 3.78 -19.72 9.78
CA GLY A 15 4.89 -18.84 9.40
C GLY A 15 4.45 -17.64 8.56
N PRO A 16 3.86 -17.86 7.36
CA PRO A 16 3.36 -16.77 6.53
C PRO A 16 2.30 -15.89 7.21
N GLU A 17 1.38 -16.47 7.97
CA GLU A 17 0.35 -15.70 8.69
C GLU A 17 0.97 -14.84 9.81
N SER A 18 1.92 -15.38 10.57
CA SER A 18 2.64 -14.60 11.58
C SER A 18 3.43 -13.46 10.95
N ALA A 19 4.09 -13.72 9.81
CA ALA A 19 4.84 -12.70 9.07
C ALA A 19 3.92 -11.60 8.52
N ASN A 20 2.77 -11.96 7.95
CA ASN A 20 1.78 -11.01 7.45
C ASN A 20 1.18 -10.15 8.58
N ASN A 21 0.85 -10.76 9.71
CA ASN A 21 0.30 -10.03 10.86
C ASN A 21 1.35 -9.09 11.49
N ALA A 22 2.58 -9.57 11.66
CA ALA A 22 3.69 -8.75 12.14
C ALA A 22 4.02 -7.60 11.16
N GLY A 23 4.02 -7.87 9.85
CA GLY A 23 4.23 -6.87 8.81
C GLY A 23 3.16 -5.78 8.81
N THR A 24 1.90 -6.16 9.00
CA THR A 24 0.78 -5.20 9.07
C THR A 24 0.89 -4.29 10.29
N MET A 25 1.25 -4.83 11.46
CA MET A 25 1.48 -4.01 12.65
C MET A 25 2.74 -3.13 12.51
N GLY A 26 3.83 -3.67 11.97
CA GLY A 26 5.07 -2.93 11.74
C GLY A 26 4.91 -1.78 10.75
N ALA A 27 4.03 -1.94 9.76
CA ALA A 27 3.71 -0.92 8.76
C ALA A 27 3.06 0.36 9.36
N MET A 28 2.46 0.27 10.56
CA MET A 28 1.88 1.42 11.25
C MET A 28 2.94 2.37 11.82
N VAL A 29 4.12 1.87 12.18
CA VAL A 29 5.19 2.68 12.79
C VAL A 29 5.61 3.83 11.87
N PRO A 30 6.06 3.60 10.62
CA PRO A 30 6.44 4.70 9.72
C PRO A 30 5.24 5.60 9.35
N LEU A 31 4.03 5.03 9.28
CA LEU A 31 2.82 5.81 9.02
C LEU A 31 2.54 6.80 10.16
N LEU A 32 2.41 6.34 11.40
CA LEU A 32 2.00 7.18 12.53
C LEU A 32 3.11 8.14 12.97
N THR A 33 4.37 7.72 12.85
CA THR A 33 5.51 8.53 13.32
C THR A 33 6.04 9.50 12.26
N LEU A 34 6.04 9.12 10.98
CA LEU A 34 6.61 9.94 9.90
C LEU A 34 5.58 10.41 8.88
N GLY A 35 4.35 9.90 8.93
CA GLY A 35 3.34 10.17 7.90
C GLY A 35 3.61 9.43 6.59
N ILE A 36 4.46 8.40 6.59
CA ILE A 36 4.90 7.70 5.37
C ILE A 36 4.27 6.30 5.31
N PRO A 37 3.38 6.04 4.33
CA PRO A 37 2.76 4.72 4.18
C PRO A 37 3.71 3.75 3.49
N SER A 38 3.84 2.54 4.03
CA SER A 38 4.72 1.48 3.51
C SER A 38 4.03 0.51 2.55
N ASN A 39 2.69 0.53 2.48
CA ASN A 39 1.90 -0.29 1.58
C ASN A 39 0.55 0.40 1.27
N VAL A 40 -0.24 -0.23 0.39
CA VAL A 40 -1.55 0.30 -0.07
C VAL A 40 -2.52 0.52 1.09
N ALA A 41 -2.61 -0.42 2.03
CA ALA A 41 -3.51 -0.31 3.16
C ALA A 41 -3.15 0.88 4.05
N MET A 42 -1.86 1.10 4.31
CA MET A 42 -1.39 2.28 5.06
C MET A 42 -1.62 3.58 4.29
N ALA A 43 -1.57 3.57 2.96
CA ALA A 43 -1.86 4.75 2.14
C ALA A 43 -3.34 5.13 2.22
N LEU A 44 -4.25 4.14 2.20
CA LEU A 44 -5.67 4.39 2.41
C LEU A 44 -5.95 4.92 3.82
N LEU A 45 -5.26 4.39 4.84
CA LEU A 45 -5.38 4.90 6.20
C LEU A 45 -4.85 6.34 6.32
N LEU A 46 -3.71 6.65 5.69
CA LEU A 46 -3.18 8.01 5.60
C LEU A 46 -4.23 8.97 5.00
N ALA A 47 -4.83 8.58 3.87
CA ALA A 47 -5.87 9.37 3.22
C ALA A 47 -7.08 9.60 4.14
N ALA A 48 -7.53 8.55 4.83
CA ALA A 48 -8.64 8.66 5.78
C ALA A 48 -8.33 9.63 6.93
N LEU A 49 -7.15 9.51 7.55
CA LEU A 49 -6.73 10.41 8.63
C LEU A 49 -6.59 11.86 8.15
N MET A 50 -6.07 12.06 6.93
CA MET A 50 -5.99 13.39 6.30
C MET A 50 -7.37 14.00 6.05
N ILE A 51 -8.33 13.21 5.57
CA ILE A 51 -9.73 13.65 5.37
C ILE A 51 -10.38 14.05 6.70
N HIS A 52 -10.06 13.34 7.78
CA HIS A 52 -10.52 13.66 9.14
C HIS A 52 -9.72 14.79 9.83
N GLY A 53 -8.77 15.41 9.14
CA GLY A 53 -8.00 16.54 9.66
C GLY A 53 -6.95 16.16 10.72
N THR A 54 -6.56 14.88 10.79
CA THR A 54 -5.58 14.36 11.76
C THR A 54 -4.34 13.81 11.03
N PRO A 55 -3.53 14.66 10.39
CA PRO A 55 -2.38 14.22 9.62
C PRO A 55 -1.40 13.42 10.52
N PRO A 56 -1.10 12.16 10.19
CA PRO A 56 -0.14 11.39 10.97
C PRO A 56 1.29 11.93 10.76
N GLY A 57 2.15 11.67 11.76
CA GLY A 57 3.50 12.21 11.82
C GLY A 57 3.93 12.53 13.25
N PRO A 58 5.09 13.17 13.44
CA PRO A 58 5.64 13.41 14.79
C PRO A 58 4.73 14.27 15.67
N LEU A 59 3.92 15.13 15.04
CA LEU A 59 2.98 16.01 15.71
C LEU A 59 1.69 15.30 16.14
N LEU A 60 1.37 14.12 15.60
CA LEU A 60 0.16 13.37 15.97
C LEU A 60 0.17 13.01 17.45
N ILE A 61 1.34 12.64 17.99
CA ILE A 61 1.52 12.26 19.40
C ILE A 61 1.28 13.47 20.32
N GLN A 62 1.63 14.68 19.87
CA GLN A 62 1.48 15.90 20.65
C GLN A 62 0.08 16.49 20.54
N ASN A 63 -0.48 16.56 19.33
CA ASN A 63 -1.75 17.21 19.05
C ASN A 63 -2.96 16.29 19.27
N HIS A 64 -2.79 14.99 19.08
CA HIS A 64 -3.85 13.98 19.19
C HIS A 64 -3.37 12.74 19.97
N PRO A 65 -2.92 12.90 21.24
CA PRO A 65 -2.41 11.79 22.04
C PRO A 65 -3.44 10.68 22.23
N ASP A 66 -4.71 11.04 22.43
CA ASP A 66 -5.80 10.07 22.59
C ASP A 66 -6.00 9.21 21.34
N LEU A 67 -5.86 9.81 20.14
CA LEU A 67 -5.97 9.08 18.88
C LEU A 67 -4.77 8.15 18.69
N PHE A 68 -3.55 8.63 18.97
CA PHE A 68 -2.34 7.82 18.85
C PHE A 68 -2.36 6.60 19.78
N TRP A 69 -2.61 6.82 21.07
CA TRP A 69 -2.72 5.74 22.05
C TRP A 69 -3.96 4.88 21.84
N GLY A 70 -5.06 5.47 21.37
CA GLY A 70 -6.27 4.75 20.99
C GLY A 70 -6.02 3.78 19.84
N ILE A 71 -5.31 4.20 18.78
CA ILE A 71 -4.93 3.33 17.67
C ILE A 71 -4.03 2.19 18.17
N LEU A 72 -2.99 2.48 18.95
CA LEU A 72 -2.09 1.45 19.49
C LEU A 72 -2.83 0.45 20.41
N ALA A 73 -3.67 0.95 21.33
CA ALA A 73 -4.47 0.12 22.20
C ALA A 73 -5.46 -0.73 21.39
N SER A 74 -6.10 -0.15 20.37
CA SER A 74 -7.03 -0.87 19.48
C SER A 74 -6.34 -1.97 18.68
N MET A 75 -5.06 -1.83 18.34
CA MET A 75 -4.30 -2.90 17.68
C MET A 75 -4.09 -4.09 18.61
N ILE A 76 -3.76 -3.84 19.88
CA ILE A 76 -3.59 -4.90 20.89
C ILE A 76 -4.93 -5.58 21.16
N VAL A 77 -5.94 -4.80 21.55
CA VAL A 77 -7.29 -5.30 21.85
C VAL A 77 -7.90 -5.98 20.62
N GLY A 78 -7.73 -5.40 19.44
CA GLY A 78 -8.19 -5.94 18.17
C GLY A 78 -7.58 -7.30 17.85
N ASN A 79 -6.29 -7.52 18.14
CA ASN A 79 -5.66 -8.85 17.97
C ASN A 79 -6.23 -9.88 18.96
N PHE A 80 -6.49 -9.49 20.21
CA PHE A 80 -7.17 -10.37 21.16
C PHE A 80 -8.59 -10.72 20.71
N LEU A 81 -9.36 -9.74 20.24
CA LEU A 81 -10.69 -9.95 19.66
C LEU A 81 -10.61 -10.82 18.40
N LEU A 82 -9.60 -10.62 17.55
CA LEU A 82 -9.38 -11.41 16.36
C LEU A 82 -9.15 -12.88 16.72
N LEU A 83 -8.34 -13.17 17.75
CA LEU A 83 -8.16 -14.53 18.27
C LEU A 83 -9.48 -15.11 18.80
N LEU A 84 -10.20 -14.35 19.64
CA LEU A 84 -11.45 -14.76 20.26
C LEU A 84 -12.53 -15.08 19.21
N LEU A 85 -12.61 -14.29 18.13
CA LEU A 85 -13.58 -14.47 17.07
C LEU A 85 -13.12 -15.53 16.04
N ASN A 86 -11.85 -15.57 15.66
CA ASN A 86 -11.40 -16.49 14.60
C ASN A 86 -11.32 -17.94 15.06
N LEU A 87 -10.89 -18.24 16.30
CA LEU A 87 -10.82 -19.62 16.80
C LEU A 87 -12.16 -20.39 16.69
N PRO A 88 -13.30 -19.84 17.17
CA PRO A 88 -14.59 -20.52 17.02
C PRO A 88 -15.14 -20.48 15.59
N LEU A 89 -14.87 -19.41 14.83
CA LEU A 89 -15.41 -19.25 13.48
C LEU A 89 -14.59 -19.95 12.39
N ILE A 90 -13.40 -20.50 12.70
CA ILE A 90 -12.53 -21.15 11.70
C ILE A 90 -13.25 -22.24 10.89
N GLY A 91 -14.14 -23.01 11.53
CA GLY A 91 -14.94 -24.02 10.85
C GLY A 91 -15.91 -23.44 9.80
N MET A 92 -16.38 -22.21 10.00
CA MET A 92 -17.19 -21.49 9.01
C MET A 92 -16.32 -20.95 7.88
N TRP A 93 -15.18 -20.34 8.20
CA TRP A 93 -14.24 -19.80 7.19
C TRP A 93 -13.72 -20.88 6.25
N VAL A 94 -13.40 -22.07 6.77
CA VAL A 94 -12.98 -23.21 5.94
C VAL A 94 -14.10 -23.65 4.98
N LYS A 95 -15.37 -23.58 5.38
CA LYS A 95 -16.50 -23.88 4.48
C LYS A 95 -16.67 -22.83 3.38
N VAL A 96 -16.37 -21.56 3.67
CA VAL A 96 -16.42 -20.47 2.68
C VAL A 96 -15.41 -20.71 1.55
N LEU A 97 -14.23 -21.30 1.85
CA LEU A 97 -13.24 -21.67 0.83
C LEU A 97 -13.76 -22.71 -0.18
N ASN A 98 -14.78 -23.49 0.18
CA ASN A 98 -15.41 -24.46 -0.72
C ASN A 98 -16.52 -23.83 -1.60
N VAL A 99 -16.86 -22.56 -1.40
CA VAL A 99 -17.88 -21.88 -2.21
C VAL A 99 -17.34 -21.68 -3.63
N PRO A 100 -18.06 -22.12 -4.67
CA PRO A 100 -17.58 -21.98 -6.04
C PRO A 100 -17.40 -20.51 -6.41
N TYR A 101 -16.28 -20.21 -7.07
CA TYR A 101 -15.92 -18.84 -7.48
C TYR A 101 -17.01 -18.14 -8.31
N LYS A 102 -17.80 -18.92 -9.07
CA LYS A 102 -18.96 -18.43 -9.85
C LYS A 102 -20.05 -17.76 -9.01
N VAL A 103 -20.18 -18.13 -7.73
CA VAL A 103 -21.15 -17.54 -6.79
C VAL A 103 -20.48 -16.45 -5.95
N LEU A 104 -19.23 -16.70 -5.53
CA LEU A 104 -18.47 -15.77 -4.71
C LEU A 104 -18.22 -14.44 -5.43
N PHE A 105 -17.88 -14.48 -6.72
CA PHE A 105 -17.55 -13.28 -7.48
C PHE A 105 -18.71 -12.29 -7.63
N PRO A 106 -19.94 -12.69 -8.06
CA PRO A 106 -21.09 -11.80 -8.06
C PRO A 106 -21.41 -11.19 -6.69
N LEU A 107 -21.24 -11.96 -5.62
CA LEU A 107 -21.48 -11.51 -4.25
C LEU A 107 -20.49 -10.43 -3.82
N ILE A 108 -19.20 -10.58 -4.18
CA ILE A 108 -18.18 -9.54 -3.99
C ILE A 108 -18.55 -8.27 -4.76
N ILE A 109 -18.88 -8.39 -6.04
CA ILE A 109 -19.27 -7.23 -6.86
C ILE A 109 -20.50 -6.53 -6.28
N MET A 110 -21.51 -7.29 -5.84
CA MET A 110 -22.69 -6.74 -5.18
C MET A 110 -22.32 -5.93 -3.94
N PHE A 111 -21.48 -6.46 -3.05
CA PHE A 111 -21.05 -5.73 -1.86
C PHE A 111 -20.21 -4.49 -2.19
N CYS A 112 -19.35 -4.56 -3.21
CA CYS A 112 -18.61 -3.40 -3.69
C CYS A 112 -19.55 -2.32 -4.25
N LEU A 113 -20.58 -2.69 -5.00
CA LEU A 113 -21.58 -1.76 -5.55
C LEU A 113 -22.37 -1.08 -4.43
N ILE A 114 -22.82 -1.86 -3.45
CA ILE A 114 -23.53 -1.33 -2.28
C ILE A 114 -22.60 -0.40 -1.48
N GLY A 115 -21.35 -0.80 -1.25
CA GLY A 115 -20.36 0.00 -0.54
C GLY A 115 -20.09 1.34 -1.23
N ALA A 116 -19.85 1.33 -2.55
CA ALA A 116 -19.63 2.55 -3.33
C ALA A 116 -20.85 3.48 -3.30
N TYR A 117 -22.04 2.92 -3.48
CA TYR A 117 -23.28 3.70 -3.44
C TYR A 117 -23.59 4.25 -2.05
N SER A 118 -23.26 3.51 -0.99
CA SER A 118 -23.61 3.88 0.39
C SER A 118 -22.87 5.13 0.90
N VAL A 119 -21.77 5.56 0.27
CA VAL A 119 -20.99 6.71 0.75
C VAL A 119 -21.69 8.02 0.43
N ASN A 120 -22.07 8.23 -0.84
CA ASN A 120 -22.69 9.49 -1.30
C ASN A 120 -24.11 9.32 -1.87
N LEU A 121 -24.67 8.11 -1.85
CA LEU A 121 -25.97 7.78 -2.46
C LEU A 121 -26.03 8.18 -3.95
N ASN A 122 -24.89 8.12 -4.64
CA ASN A 122 -24.74 8.58 -6.01
C ASN A 122 -24.41 7.42 -6.95
N VAL A 123 -25.13 7.35 -8.08
CA VAL A 123 -24.90 6.35 -9.13
C VAL A 123 -23.58 6.58 -9.86
N ILE A 124 -23.07 7.82 -9.88
CA ILE A 124 -21.76 8.13 -10.47
C ILE A 124 -20.63 7.35 -9.76
N ASP A 125 -20.73 7.16 -8.45
CA ASP A 125 -19.71 6.41 -7.68
C ASP A 125 -19.65 4.94 -8.10
N ILE A 126 -20.80 4.36 -8.46
CA ILE A 126 -20.88 3.01 -9.04
C ILE A 126 -20.16 2.96 -10.39
N VAL A 127 -20.39 3.94 -11.26
CA VAL A 127 -19.76 4.00 -12.59
C VAL A 127 -18.24 4.15 -12.46
N ILE A 128 -17.78 5.04 -11.57
CA ILE A 128 -16.36 5.22 -11.27
C ILE A 128 -15.76 3.91 -10.74
N MET A 129 -16.44 3.23 -9.81
CA MET A 129 -15.98 1.96 -9.26
C MET A 129 -15.85 0.89 -10.34
N LEU A 130 -16.85 0.74 -11.23
CA LEU A 130 -16.79 -0.22 -12.33
C LEU A 130 -15.67 0.11 -13.33
N PHE A 131 -15.47 1.38 -13.64
CA PHE A 131 -14.38 1.84 -14.52
C PHE A 131 -13.00 1.49 -13.91
N PHE A 132 -12.75 1.87 -12.66
CA PHE A 132 -11.48 1.56 -11.99
C PHE A 132 -11.32 0.07 -11.67
N GLY A 133 -12.41 -0.66 -11.43
CA GLY A 133 -12.41 -2.12 -11.30
C GLY A 133 -12.00 -2.81 -12.61
N GLY A 134 -12.51 -2.32 -13.74
CA GLY A 134 -12.09 -2.77 -15.07
C GLY A 134 -10.62 -2.44 -15.37
N LEU A 135 -10.17 -1.23 -15.01
CA LEU A 135 -8.77 -0.85 -15.12
C LEU A 135 -7.86 -1.76 -14.27
N GLY A 136 -8.26 -2.04 -13.02
CA GLY A 136 -7.54 -2.96 -12.14
C GLY A 136 -7.48 -4.39 -12.70
N TYR A 137 -8.56 -4.87 -13.33
CA TYR A 137 -8.54 -6.14 -14.04
C TYR A 137 -7.55 -6.14 -15.21
N LEU A 138 -7.49 -5.05 -15.98
CA LEU A 138 -6.54 -4.91 -17.09
C LEU A 138 -5.10 -4.89 -16.60
N MET A 139 -4.82 -4.16 -15.52
CA MET A 139 -3.50 -4.13 -14.87
C MET A 139 -3.07 -5.52 -14.42
N LYS A 140 -3.98 -6.26 -13.75
CA LYS A 140 -3.72 -7.64 -13.34
C LYS A 140 -3.45 -8.56 -14.53
N LYS A 141 -4.14 -8.35 -15.66
CA LYS A 141 -3.94 -9.14 -16.89
C LYS A 141 -2.57 -8.91 -17.53
N TYR A 142 -2.02 -7.70 -17.42
CA TYR A 142 -0.68 -7.35 -17.93
C TYR A 142 0.41 -7.45 -16.86
N GLU A 143 0.14 -8.06 -15.71
CA GLU A 143 1.07 -8.20 -14.59
C GLU A 143 1.62 -6.87 -14.04
N TYR A 144 0.86 -5.78 -14.23
CA TYR A 144 1.16 -4.50 -13.59
C TYR A 144 0.73 -4.55 -12.13
N ASP A 145 1.64 -4.12 -11.25
CA ASP A 145 1.32 -3.97 -9.84
C ASP A 145 0.39 -2.77 -9.63
N GLY A 146 -0.79 -3.02 -9.06
CA GLY A 146 -1.75 -1.98 -8.69
C GLY A 146 -1.31 -1.18 -7.46
N ALA A 147 -0.40 -1.71 -6.65
CA ALA A 147 0.01 -1.08 -5.41
C ALA A 147 0.71 0.28 -5.61
N PRO A 148 1.68 0.44 -6.53
CA PRO A 148 2.28 1.74 -6.83
C PRO A 148 1.27 2.78 -7.33
N LEU A 149 0.24 2.35 -8.08
CA LEU A 149 -0.78 3.26 -8.60
C LEU A 149 -1.61 3.88 -7.48
N ILE A 150 -2.09 3.05 -6.54
CA ILE A 150 -2.89 3.53 -5.41
C ILE A 150 -2.02 4.42 -4.50
N LEU A 151 -0.76 4.03 -4.30
CA LEU A 151 0.20 4.84 -3.55
C LEU A 151 0.42 6.21 -4.21
N ALA A 152 0.64 6.25 -5.52
CA ALA A 152 0.78 7.50 -6.28
C ALA A 152 -0.50 8.35 -6.26
N PHE A 153 -1.68 7.72 -6.30
CA PHE A 153 -2.96 8.43 -6.22
C PHE A 153 -3.14 9.17 -4.89
N VAL A 154 -2.75 8.54 -3.78
CA VAL A 154 -2.83 9.18 -2.45
C VAL A 154 -1.72 10.22 -2.26
N LEU A 155 -0.48 9.89 -2.61
CA LEU A 155 0.68 10.77 -2.35
C LEU A 155 0.79 11.91 -3.37
N GLY A 156 0.27 11.75 -4.59
CA GLY A 156 0.37 12.73 -5.67
C GLY A 156 -0.12 14.12 -5.28
N PRO A 157 -1.37 14.27 -4.78
CA PRO A 157 -1.90 15.55 -4.32
C PRO A 157 -1.07 16.18 -3.20
N MET A 158 -0.55 15.35 -2.28
CA MET A 158 0.31 15.82 -1.18
C MET A 158 1.64 16.36 -1.73
N MET A 159 2.26 15.64 -2.66
CA MET A 159 3.49 16.04 -3.33
C MET A 159 3.30 17.32 -4.15
N GLU A 160 2.21 17.43 -4.91
CA GLU A 160 1.90 18.62 -5.69
C GLU A 160 1.71 19.85 -4.79
N THR A 161 0.99 19.68 -3.67
CA THR A 161 0.78 20.74 -2.69
C THR A 161 2.11 21.20 -2.08
N ALA A 162 2.97 20.26 -1.67
CA ALA A 162 4.28 20.57 -1.10
C ALA A 162 5.21 21.26 -2.13
N LEU A 163 5.19 20.81 -3.39
CA LEU A 163 5.94 21.42 -4.49
C LEU A 163 5.47 22.85 -4.74
N ARG A 164 4.16 23.05 -4.85
CA ARG A 164 3.53 24.36 -5.07
C ARG A 164 3.87 25.32 -3.94
N GLN A 165 3.74 24.90 -2.68
CA GLN A 165 4.12 25.69 -1.51
C GLN A 165 5.60 26.09 -1.55
N SER A 166 6.48 25.16 -1.88
CA SER A 166 7.92 25.42 -1.99
C SER A 166 8.25 26.44 -3.07
N LEU A 167 7.59 26.35 -4.24
CA LEU A 167 7.77 27.30 -5.34
C LEU A 167 7.18 28.68 -5.03
N ILE A 168 6.07 28.76 -4.29
CA ILE A 168 5.52 30.05 -3.84
C ILE A 168 6.54 30.74 -2.91
N VAL A 169 7.12 29.99 -1.97
CA VAL A 169 8.15 30.50 -1.04
C VAL A 169 9.40 30.97 -1.80
N SER A 170 9.79 30.28 -2.87
CA SER A 170 10.94 30.65 -3.71
C SER A 170 10.63 31.65 -4.82
N ARG A 171 9.40 32.17 -4.90
CA ARG A 171 8.91 33.05 -5.97
C ARG A 171 9.09 32.45 -7.38
N GLY A 172 8.85 31.15 -7.50
CA GLY A 172 8.94 30.39 -8.75
C GLY A 172 10.34 29.89 -9.10
N ASN A 173 11.35 30.10 -8.25
CA ASN A 173 12.71 29.67 -8.52
C ASN A 173 12.97 28.24 -8.03
N PHE A 174 13.32 27.33 -8.95
CA PHE A 174 13.66 25.93 -8.64
C PHE A 174 15.02 25.77 -7.92
N HIS A 175 15.86 26.82 -7.85
CA HIS A 175 17.11 26.78 -7.09
C HIS A 175 16.93 26.55 -5.58
N ILE A 176 15.71 26.72 -5.04
CA ILE A 176 15.42 26.42 -3.62
C ILE A 176 15.74 24.96 -3.27
N PHE A 177 15.54 24.04 -4.21
CA PHE A 177 15.79 22.61 -3.99
C PHE A 177 17.28 22.26 -3.91
N ILE A 178 18.15 23.12 -4.45
CA ILE A 178 19.61 22.96 -4.40
C ILE A 178 20.20 23.68 -3.18
N HIS A 179 19.72 24.88 -2.87
CA HIS A 179 20.23 25.67 -1.73
C HIS A 179 19.84 25.10 -0.37
N ARG A 180 18.72 24.35 -0.28
CA ARG A 180 18.30 23.72 0.98
C ARG A 180 19.01 22.36 1.12
N PRO A 181 19.93 22.19 2.09
CA PRO A 181 20.76 20.99 2.18
C PRO A 181 19.92 19.71 2.34
N TYR A 182 18.85 19.74 3.13
CA TYR A 182 17.95 18.60 3.31
C TYR A 182 17.19 18.22 2.02
N SER A 183 16.76 19.21 1.25
CA SER A 183 16.10 18.97 -0.04
C SER A 183 17.07 18.37 -1.05
N LEU A 184 18.30 18.88 -1.10
CA LEU A 184 19.33 18.37 -2.00
C LEU A 184 19.69 16.91 -1.64
N ILE A 185 19.89 16.62 -0.35
CA ILE A 185 20.16 15.26 0.12
C ILE A 185 19.01 14.32 -0.27
N ALA A 186 17.75 14.72 -0.04
CA ALA A 186 16.59 13.91 -0.41
C ALA A 186 16.50 13.66 -1.92
N LEU A 187 16.76 14.68 -2.75
CA LEU A 187 16.75 14.55 -4.20
C LEU A 187 17.89 13.65 -4.72
N VAL A 188 19.08 13.76 -4.14
CA VAL A 188 20.21 12.89 -4.49
C VAL A 188 19.89 11.44 -4.11
N ILE A 189 19.36 11.20 -2.91
CA ILE A 189 18.93 9.85 -2.48
C ILE A 189 17.85 9.30 -3.42
N ALA A 190 16.84 10.11 -3.79
CA ALA A 190 15.80 9.70 -4.73
C ALA A 190 16.39 9.36 -6.11
N ALA A 191 17.31 10.19 -6.63
CA ALA A 191 17.99 9.94 -7.89
C ALA A 191 18.82 8.64 -7.86
N VAL A 192 19.51 8.38 -6.74
CA VAL A 192 20.25 7.12 -6.53
C VAL A 192 19.30 5.93 -6.52
N PHE A 193 18.21 5.96 -5.75
CA PHE A 193 17.25 4.85 -5.71
C PHE A 193 16.54 4.62 -7.04
N LEU A 194 16.26 5.68 -7.81
CA LEU A 194 15.65 5.57 -9.12
C LEU A 194 16.60 4.97 -10.16
N THR A 195 17.90 5.25 -10.04
CA THR A 195 18.93 4.81 -11.00
C THR A 195 19.56 3.45 -10.65
N LEU A 196 19.59 3.06 -9.37
CA LEU A 196 20.11 1.78 -8.90
C LEU A 196 19.52 0.55 -9.64
N PRO A 197 18.20 0.44 -9.85
CA PRO A 197 17.60 -0.66 -10.62
C PRO A 197 17.96 -0.65 -12.11
N LEU A 198 18.35 0.51 -12.67
CA LEU A 198 18.71 0.64 -14.09
C LEU A 198 20.13 0.13 -14.37
N ILE A 199 21.03 0.17 -13.39
CA ILE A 199 22.43 -0.28 -13.53
C ILE A 199 22.54 -1.77 -13.96
N PRO A 200 21.87 -2.74 -13.31
CA PRO A 200 21.92 -4.14 -13.74
C PRO A 200 21.23 -4.37 -15.10
N ILE A 201 20.18 -3.59 -15.43
CA ILE A 201 19.51 -3.66 -16.74
C ILE A 201 20.47 -3.22 -17.86
N LEU A 202 21.24 -2.15 -17.63
CA LEU A 202 22.23 -1.64 -18.58
C LEU A 202 23.46 -2.57 -18.69
N ARG A 203 23.91 -3.19 -17.57
CA ARG A 203 24.98 -4.21 -17.57
C ARG A 203 24.58 -5.48 -18.33
N LYS A 204 23.39 -6.02 -18.06
CA LYS A 204 22.88 -7.24 -18.72
C LYS A 204 22.62 -7.03 -20.21
N LYS A 205 22.31 -5.79 -20.62
CA LYS A 205 22.20 -5.40 -22.04
C LYS A 205 23.57 -5.28 -22.71
N ARG A 206 24.61 -4.80 -22.00
CA ARG A 206 25.99 -4.75 -22.51
C ARG A 206 26.61 -6.13 -22.68
N GLU A 207 26.39 -7.06 -21.75
CA GLU A 207 26.91 -8.45 -21.84
C GLU A 207 26.32 -9.18 -23.06
N LYS A 208 25.01 -9.05 -23.30
CA LYS A 208 24.35 -9.62 -24.49
C LYS A 208 24.85 -9.04 -25.82
N LEU A 209 25.24 -7.76 -25.85
CA LEU A 209 25.78 -7.12 -27.05
C LEU A 209 27.24 -7.54 -27.31
N VAL A 210 28.04 -7.76 -26.25
CA VAL A 210 29.43 -8.23 -26.37
C VAL A 210 29.52 -9.71 -26.74
N GLU A 211 28.56 -10.54 -26.32
CA GLU A 211 28.44 -11.94 -26.80
C GLU A 211 28.01 -12.03 -28.26
N SER A 212 27.13 -11.14 -28.73
CA SER A 212 26.70 -11.09 -30.13
C SER A 212 27.82 -10.67 -31.09
N ASP A 213 28.82 -9.94 -30.62
CA ASP A 213 29.94 -9.42 -31.43
C ASP A 213 31.17 -10.36 -31.44
N ARG A 214 31.19 -11.38 -30.56
CA ARG A 214 32.25 -12.41 -30.50
C ARG A 214 31.86 -13.73 -31.17
N GLY A 215 30.64 -13.83 -31.67
CA GLY A 215 30.07 -15.03 -32.31
C GLY A 215 29.91 -14.96 -33.83
N GLY A 216 30.54 -13.99 -34.50
CA GLY A 216 30.66 -13.90 -35.97
C GLY A 216 32.10 -14.13 -36.40
#